data_AF-A3V6I5-F1
#
_entry.id   AF-A3V6I5-F1
#
_cell.length_a   1.000
_cell.length_b   1.000
_cell.length_c   1.000
_cell.angle_alpha   90.00
_cell.angle_beta   90.00
_cell.angle_gamma   90.00
#
_symmetry.space_group_name_H-M   'P 1'
#
loop_
_entity.id
_entity.type
_entity.pdbx_description
1 polymer ?
#
loop_
_entity_poly.entity_id
_entity_poly.type
_entity_poly.pdbx_seq_one_letter_code
_entity_poly.pdbx_strand_id
1 'polypeptide(L)' 'MIYPLSGLLIGAAIGAWRAKANGGKPLDMLQWGAAFGIALGLVGLFVLIFVERSLL' A
#
# COMPACT_ATOMS: atom_id res chain seq x y z
N MET A 1 -10.01 9.45 5.34
CA MET A 1 -9.47 8.22 5.98
C MET A 1 -9.49 6.98 5.08
N ILE A 2 -10.43 6.85 4.14
CA ILE A 2 -10.49 5.67 3.26
C ILE A 2 -9.32 5.57 2.28
N TYR A 3 -8.88 6.68 1.65
CA TYR A 3 -7.84 6.64 0.61
C TYR A 3 -6.49 6.04 1.05
N PRO A 4 -5.90 6.44 2.20
CA PRO A 4 -4.64 5.85 2.65
C PRO A 4 -4.79 4.38 3.03
N LEU A 5 -5.92 4.01 3.66
CA LEU A 5 -6.17 2.63 4.09
C LEU A 5 -6.37 1.69 2.90
N SER A 6 -7.11 2.13 1.88
CA SER A 6 -7.25 1.39 0.62
C SER A 6 -5.90 1.21 -0.06
N GLY A 7 -5.09 2.26 -0.17
CA GLY A 7 -3.73 2.19 -0.71
C GLY A 7 -2.87 1.19 0.06
N LEU A 8 -2.90 1.23 1.39
CA LEU A 8 -2.12 0.33 2.24
C LEU A 8 -2.52 -1.13 2.06
N LEU A 9 -3.81 -1.46 2.07
CA LEU A 9 -4.29 -2.84 1.93
C LEU A 9 -4.01 -3.40 0.54
N ILE A 10 -4.25 -2.59 -0.51
CA ILE A 10 -3.97 -2.98 -1.90
C ILE A 10 -2.46 -3.19 -2.08
N GLY A 11 -1.65 -2.26 -1.58
CA GLY A 11 -0.19 -2.36 -1.65
C GLY A 11 0.32 -3.59 -0.93
N ALA A 12 -0.15 -3.85 0.29
CA ALA A 12 0.24 -5.03 1.04
C ALA A 12 -0.12 -6.33 0.32
N ALA A 13 -1.32 -6.42 -0.26
CA ALA A 13 -1.75 -7.59 -1.03
C ALA A 13 -0.89 -7.80 -2.28
N ILE A 14 -0.61 -6.74 -3.05
CA ILE A 14 0.24 -6.80 -4.25
C ILE A 14 1.67 -7.19 -3.88
N GLY A 15 2.25 -6.59 -2.85
CA GLY A 15 3.61 -6.86 -2.39
C GLY A 15 3.78 -8.31 -1.93
N ALA A 16 2.86 -8.78 -1.08
CA ALA A 16 2.88 -10.16 -0.60
C ALA A 16 2.66 -11.17 -1.74
N TRP A 17 1.73 -10.90 -2.67
CA TRP A 17 1.53 -11.73 -3.85
C TRP A 17 2.76 -11.78 -4.75
N ARG A 18 3.42 -10.64 -4.99
CA ARG A 18 4.61 -10.57 -5.83
C ARG A 18 5.81 -11.28 -5.19
N ALA A 19 5.99 -11.18 -3.89
CA ALA A 19 7.00 -11.98 -3.17
C ALA A 19 6.73 -13.48 -3.34
N LYS A 20 5.49 -13.92 -3.15
CA LYS A 20 5.09 -15.31 -3.33
C LYS A 20 5.30 -15.80 -4.76
N ALA A 21 4.95 -14.99 -5.75
CA ALA A 21 5.14 -15.30 -7.17
C ALA A 21 6.62 -15.48 -7.55
N ASN A 22 7.54 -14.84 -6.81
CA ASN A 22 8.98 -14.99 -6.98
C ASN A 22 9.60 -16.07 -6.07
N GLY A 23 8.79 -16.92 -5.42
CA GLY A 23 9.27 -18.00 -4.55
C GLY A 23 9.73 -17.56 -3.16
N GLY A 24 9.36 -16.35 -2.72
CA GLY A 24 9.69 -15.82 -1.40
C GLY A 24 9.03 -16.58 -0.25
N LYS A 25 9.71 -16.63 0.90
CA LYS A 25 9.21 -17.19 2.17
C LYS A 25 8.18 -16.25 2.81
N PRO A 26 7.44 -16.69 3.85
CA PRO A 26 6.48 -15.83 4.54
C PRO A 26 7.06 -14.51 5.06
N LEU A 27 8.33 -14.50 5.50
CA LEU A 27 9.02 -13.27 5.91
C LEU A 27 9.24 -12.31 4.72
N ASP A 28 9.54 -12.83 3.53
CA ASP A 28 9.66 -12.00 2.32
C ASP A 28 8.31 -11.42 1.92
N MET A 29 7.23 -12.21 2.04
CA MET A 29 5.87 -11.73 1.80
C MET A 29 5.49 -10.59 2.75
N LEU A 30 5.88 -10.67 4.02
CA LEU A 30 5.67 -9.59 4.99
C LEU A 30 6.48 -8.34 4.65
N GLN A 31 7.76 -8.49 4.28
CA GLN A 31 8.60 -7.36 3.92
C GLN A 31 8.12 -6.66 2.64
N TRP A 32 7.83 -7.42 1.58
CA TRP A 32 7.33 -6.86 0.33
C TRP A 32 5.93 -6.27 0.50
N GLY A 33 5.06 -6.94 1.26
CA GLY A 33 3.75 -6.42 1.62
C GLY A 33 3.87 -5.10 2.39
N ALA A 34 4.75 -5.01 3.38
CA ALA A 34 4.98 -3.76 4.11
C ALA A 34 5.51 -2.65 3.19
N ALA A 35 6.50 -2.94 2.34
CA ALA A 35 7.08 -1.94 1.43
C ALA A 35 6.03 -1.38 0.45
N PHE A 36 5.29 -2.26 -0.25
CA PHE A 36 4.25 -1.83 -1.18
C PHE A 36 3.07 -1.17 -0.46
N GLY A 37 2.68 -1.68 0.72
CA GLY A 37 1.62 -1.11 1.54
C GLY A 37 1.95 0.30 2.01
N ILE A 38 3.16 0.54 2.48
CA ILE A 38 3.62 1.89 2.85
C ILE A 38 3.62 2.81 1.63
N ALA A 39 4.19 2.36 0.50
CA ALA A 39 4.27 3.16 -0.71
C ALA A 39 2.88 3.59 -1.23
N LEU A 40 1.94 2.65 -1.37
CA LEU A 40 0.59 2.98 -1.82
C LEU A 40 -0.26 3.68 -0.74
N GLY A 41 -0.02 3.40 0.54
CA GLY A 41 -0.64 4.14 1.63
C GLY A 41 -0.24 5.62 1.63
N LEU A 42 1.03 5.93 1.35
CA LEU A 42 1.52 7.30 1.18
C LEU A 42 0.90 7.98 -0.05
N VAL A 43 0.76 7.28 -1.18
CA VAL A 43 0.01 7.81 -2.33
C VAL A 43 -1.42 8.14 -1.93
N GLY A 44 -2.11 7.25 -1.22
CA GLY A 44 -3.46 7.50 -0.72
C GLY A 44 -3.55 8.66 0.29
N LEU A 45 -2.51 8.89 1.08
CA LEU A 45 -2.38 10.06 1.96
C LEU A 45 -2.30 11.36 1.17
N PHE A 46 -1.45 11.42 0.14
CA PHE A 46 -1.36 12.61 -0.70
C PHE A 46 -2.64 12.86 -1.49
N VAL A 47 -3.29 11.79 -1.99
CA VAL A 47 -4.62 11.89 -2.62
C VAL A 47 -5.65 12.45 -1.64
N LEU A 48 -5.70 11.95 -0.40
CA LEU A 48 -6.61 12.46 0.62
C LEU A 48 -6.36 13.96 0.88
N ILE A 49 -5.11 14.36 1.09
CA ILE A 49 -4.76 15.77 1.33
C ILE A 49 -5.19 16.64 0.16
N PHE A 50 -4.90 16.20 -1.07
CA PHE A 50 -5.25 16.94 -2.28
C PHE A 50 -6.76 17.13 -2.41
N VAL A 51 -7.54 16.05 -2.22
CA VAL A 51 -9.01 16.09 -2.27
C VAL A 51 -9.55 17.04 -1.20
N GLU A 52 -9.07 16.92 0.04
CA GLU A 52 -9.50 17.74 1.16
C GLU A 52 -9.19 19.23 0.94
N ARG A 53 -8.02 19.55 0.35
CA ARG A 53 -7.57 20.93 0.10
C ARG A 53 -8.12 21.53 -1.19
N SER A 54 -8.67 20.73 -2.09
CA SER A 54 -9.25 21.21 -3.34
C SER A 54 -10.77 21.38 -3.26
N LEU A 55 -11.42 20.68 -2.32
CA LEU A 55 -12.87 20.72 -2.11
C LEU A 55 -13.31 21.65 -0.96
N LEU A 56 -12.37 22.11 -0.11
CA LEU A 56 -12.59 23.09 0.96
C LEU A 56 -11.91 24.41 0.60
#